data_AF-A0A2S0KS36-F1
#
_entry.id   AF-A0A2S0KS36-F1
#
_cell.length_a   1.000
_cell.length_b   1.000
_cell.length_c   1.000
_cell.angle_alpha   90.00
_cell.angle_beta   90.00
_cell.angle_gamma   90.00
#
_symmetry.space_group_name_H-M   'P 1'
#
loop_
_entity.id
_entity.type
_entity.pdbx_description
1 polymer ?
#
loop_
_entity_poly.entity_id
_entity_poly.type
_entity_poly.pdbx_seq_one_letter_code
_entity_poly.pdbx_strand_id
1 'polypeptide(L)'
;MKRKWFPVLFLPLLLAAEDFEAYPDTAALRRVWQEFDAGNPAPDTVAIGALNGKAMQVTAARDYSILWRELANPFGAKAAGIKLAVKGDAANPADAVLTVAVRPEKGGADLGRMVIPLRSGGARTVTVPVAGLGKLDKFAVLLMFNKTGGTLAATVDDVAVAAAELLAVDGFAQAADSAALQQAWPGFDAGNPGPEQVAPATVDGRPAMRCVTGGRTYAAVKHEVKNPAPGRAAGLLIRLSGAPGNAKSGVIVFGARRDEGQPNFAEMQIVPTEKAGEYVLNSPEFAKLDRFLVVIAFHKTAGQFDVTIEKLAVQCLQ
;
A
#
# COMPACT_ATOMS: atom_id res chain seq x y z
N MET A 1 0.62 -46.28 -36.52
CA MET A 1 -0.22 -45.49 -35.61
C MET A 1 0.53 -44.21 -35.24
N LYS A 2 0.10 -43.04 -35.74
CA LYS A 2 0.77 -41.75 -35.49
C LYS A 2 0.31 -41.21 -34.13
N ARG A 3 1.25 -41.09 -33.17
CA ARG A 3 1.03 -40.37 -31.91
C ARG A 3 0.77 -38.90 -32.23
N LYS A 4 -0.47 -38.43 -32.02
CA LYS A 4 -0.79 -37.01 -31.98
C LYS A 4 -0.22 -36.44 -30.69
N TRP A 5 0.88 -35.71 -30.78
CA TRP A 5 1.30 -34.80 -29.72
C TRP A 5 0.38 -33.58 -29.76
N PHE A 6 -0.44 -33.42 -28.72
CA PHE A 6 -1.07 -32.13 -28.44
C PHE A 6 0.03 -31.23 -27.86
N PRO A 7 0.36 -30.08 -28.46
CA PRO A 7 1.10 -29.08 -27.73
C PRO A 7 0.09 -28.47 -26.76
N VAL A 8 0.10 -28.95 -25.53
CA VAL A 8 -0.51 -28.23 -24.44
C VAL A 8 0.37 -27.01 -24.21
N LEU A 9 0.07 -25.93 -24.94
CA LEU A 9 0.54 -24.59 -24.62
C LEU A 9 -0.20 -24.20 -23.33
N PHE A 10 0.25 -24.74 -22.20
CA PHE A 10 0.01 -24.14 -20.90
C PHE A 10 0.71 -22.78 -20.94
N LEU A 11 0.01 -21.74 -21.41
CA LEU A 11 0.28 -20.41 -20.86
C LEU A 11 0.13 -20.60 -19.35
N PRO A 12 1.14 -20.34 -18.52
CA PRO A 12 0.95 -20.42 -17.09
C PRO A 12 -0.08 -19.37 -16.72
N LEU A 13 -1.31 -19.82 -16.49
CA LEU A 13 -2.23 -19.14 -15.60
C LEU A 13 -1.45 -18.87 -14.33
N LEU A 14 -1.38 -17.59 -13.95
CA LEU A 14 -0.84 -17.08 -12.68
C LEU A 14 0.68 -16.88 -12.65
N LEU A 15 1.21 -16.04 -13.53
CA LEU A 15 2.50 -15.41 -13.26
C LEU A 15 2.36 -14.35 -12.15
N ALA A 16 3.33 -14.38 -11.25
CA ALA A 16 3.67 -13.42 -10.19
C ALA A 16 3.86 -11.97 -10.65
N ALA A 17 4.08 -11.81 -11.96
CA ALA A 17 4.32 -10.59 -12.68
C ALA A 17 3.81 -10.76 -14.11
N GLU A 18 3.26 -9.72 -14.70
CA GLU A 18 3.04 -9.65 -16.14
C GLU A 18 4.24 -8.93 -16.77
N ASP A 19 5.04 -9.68 -17.53
CA ASP A 19 6.18 -9.18 -18.31
C ASP A 19 5.85 -9.09 -19.81
N PHE A 20 4.65 -9.50 -20.24
CA PHE A 20 4.16 -9.51 -21.62
C PHE A 20 4.98 -10.35 -22.63
N GLU A 21 6.12 -10.90 -22.24
CA GLU A 21 7.04 -11.61 -23.14
C GLU A 21 6.47 -12.94 -23.64
N ALA A 22 5.70 -13.60 -22.78
CA ALA A 22 5.10 -14.90 -23.05
C ALA A 22 3.99 -14.86 -24.11
N TYR A 23 3.47 -13.68 -24.48
CA TYR A 23 2.41 -13.60 -25.48
C TYR A 23 2.96 -13.80 -26.90
N PRO A 24 2.49 -14.81 -27.64
CA PRO A 24 2.90 -15.00 -29.03
C PRO A 24 2.30 -13.93 -29.96
N ASP A 25 1.11 -13.41 -29.62
CA ASP A 25 0.39 -12.43 -30.42
C ASP A 25 -0.61 -11.60 -29.58
N THR A 26 -1.18 -10.57 -30.21
CA THR A 26 -2.21 -9.70 -29.62
C THR A 26 -3.48 -10.45 -29.21
N ALA A 27 -3.84 -11.55 -29.88
CA ALA A 27 -5.04 -12.30 -29.53
C ALA A 27 -4.84 -13.07 -28.21
N ALA A 28 -3.63 -13.60 -27.97
CA ALA A 28 -3.26 -14.22 -26.70
C ALA A 28 -3.28 -13.20 -25.55
N LEU A 29 -2.73 -11.99 -25.77
CA LEU A 29 -2.80 -10.89 -24.79
C LEU A 29 -4.25 -10.57 -24.39
N ARG A 30 -5.15 -10.42 -25.36
CA ARG A 30 -6.58 -10.08 -25.13
C ARG A 30 -7.40 -11.18 -24.46
N ARG A 31 -6.93 -12.44 -24.45
CA ARG A 31 -7.59 -13.51 -23.68
C ARG A 31 -7.29 -13.39 -22.18
N VAL A 32 -6.16 -12.78 -21.83
CA VAL A 32 -5.68 -12.67 -20.46
C VAL A 32 -6.02 -11.31 -19.85
N TRP A 33 -5.83 -10.23 -20.60
CA TRP A 33 -6.33 -8.89 -20.25
C TRP A 33 -7.71 -8.69 -20.85
N GLN A 34 -8.71 -8.75 -19.99
CA GLN A 34 -10.10 -8.86 -20.39
C GLN A 34 -10.83 -7.53 -20.23
N GLU A 35 -11.91 -7.36 -21.00
CA GLU A 35 -12.93 -6.36 -20.72
C GLU A 35 -13.52 -6.60 -19.32
N PHE A 36 -13.79 -5.51 -18.60
CA PHE A 36 -14.36 -5.60 -17.27
C PHE A 36 -15.82 -6.05 -17.34
N ASP A 37 -16.68 -5.32 -18.01
CA ASP A 37 -18.04 -5.73 -18.37
C ASP A 37 -18.60 -4.81 -19.47
N ALA A 38 -19.83 -5.07 -19.93
CA ALA A 38 -20.45 -4.31 -21.00
C ALA A 38 -20.66 -2.81 -20.69
N GLY A 39 -20.74 -2.43 -19.41
CA GLY A 39 -20.80 -1.03 -18.99
C GLY A 39 -19.43 -0.37 -18.85
N ASN A 40 -18.37 -1.18 -18.90
CA ASN A 40 -16.98 -0.82 -18.67
C ASN A 40 -16.10 -1.41 -19.79
N PRO A 41 -16.19 -0.82 -21.01
CA PRO A 41 -15.61 -1.42 -22.21
C PRO A 41 -14.09 -1.42 -22.21
N ALA A 42 -13.49 -2.36 -22.94
CA ALA A 42 -12.05 -2.36 -23.21
C ALA A 42 -11.64 -1.18 -24.13
N PRO A 43 -10.36 -0.77 -24.14
CA PRO A 43 -9.82 0.17 -25.12
C PRO A 43 -10.06 -0.31 -26.56
N ASP A 44 -10.25 0.63 -27.50
CA ASP A 44 -10.50 0.34 -28.91
C ASP A 44 -9.39 -0.51 -29.54
N THR A 45 -8.15 -0.33 -29.08
CA THR A 45 -7.02 -1.21 -29.43
C THR A 45 -6.25 -1.61 -28.19
N VAL A 46 -5.98 -2.91 -28.09
CA VAL A 46 -5.01 -3.52 -27.18
C VAL A 46 -4.09 -4.39 -28.04
N ALA A 47 -2.79 -4.13 -28.06
CA ALA A 47 -1.83 -4.81 -28.92
C ALA A 47 -0.49 -5.06 -28.22
N ILE A 48 0.31 -5.97 -28.77
CA ILE A 48 1.72 -6.09 -28.38
C ILE A 48 2.48 -4.92 -29.03
N GLY A 49 3.03 -4.05 -28.20
CA GLY A 49 3.98 -3.01 -28.57
C GLY A 49 5.34 -3.25 -27.92
N ALA A 50 6.11 -2.18 -27.72
CA ALA A 50 7.42 -2.26 -27.07
C ALA A 50 7.67 -1.15 -26.06
N LEU A 51 8.31 -1.50 -24.94
CA LEU A 51 8.86 -0.55 -23.98
C LEU A 51 10.24 -1.01 -23.46
N ASN A 52 10.30 -2.01 -22.56
CA ASN A 52 11.55 -2.66 -22.11
C ASN A 52 11.68 -4.10 -22.65
N GLY A 53 11.12 -4.34 -23.82
CA GLY A 53 10.73 -5.67 -24.27
C GLY A 53 9.37 -5.58 -24.95
N LYS A 54 8.63 -6.69 -25.02
CA LYS A 54 7.21 -6.65 -25.35
C LYS A 54 6.46 -5.93 -24.24
N ALA A 55 5.47 -5.14 -24.63
CA ALA A 55 4.61 -4.44 -23.69
C ALA A 55 3.17 -4.41 -24.22
N MET A 56 2.21 -4.12 -23.36
CA MET A 56 0.85 -3.85 -23.80
C MET A 56 0.73 -2.39 -24.26
N GLN A 57 0.45 -2.21 -25.55
CA GLN A 57 0.11 -0.92 -26.13
C GLN A 57 -1.40 -0.80 -26.27
N VAL A 58 -1.94 0.33 -25.83
CA VAL A 58 -3.38 0.62 -25.90
C VAL A 58 -3.65 1.92 -26.64
N THR A 59 -4.79 1.95 -27.33
CA THR A 59 -5.38 3.17 -27.89
C THR A 59 -6.86 3.20 -27.51
N ALA A 60 -7.32 4.34 -26.98
CA ALA A 60 -8.70 4.57 -26.58
C ALA A 60 -9.25 5.88 -27.16
N ALA A 61 -10.27 5.77 -28.01
CA ALA A 61 -11.07 6.87 -28.53
C ALA A 61 -12.25 7.21 -27.60
N ARG A 62 -12.71 6.25 -26.78
CA ARG A 62 -13.71 6.49 -25.74
C ARG A 62 -13.10 7.22 -24.55
N ASP A 63 -13.90 8.05 -23.89
CA ASP A 63 -13.46 8.82 -22.71
C ASP A 63 -13.15 7.95 -21.49
N TYR A 64 -13.70 6.73 -21.48
CA TYR A 64 -13.47 5.73 -20.45
C TYR A 64 -13.30 4.35 -21.07
N SER A 65 -12.27 3.63 -20.64
CA SER A 65 -12.10 2.21 -20.93
C SER A 65 -11.32 1.52 -19.82
N ILE A 66 -11.51 0.21 -19.68
CA ILE A 66 -10.87 -0.57 -18.63
C ILE A 66 -10.45 -1.95 -19.12
N LEU A 67 -9.28 -2.37 -18.68
CA LEU A 67 -8.84 -3.75 -18.73
C LEU A 67 -8.67 -4.27 -17.32
N TRP A 68 -8.90 -5.57 -17.14
CA TRP A 68 -8.57 -6.23 -15.89
C TRP A 68 -7.92 -7.59 -16.13
N ARG A 69 -7.19 -8.02 -15.10
CA ARG A 69 -6.56 -9.34 -15.03
C ARG A 69 -6.47 -9.80 -13.58
N GLU A 70 -6.61 -11.10 -13.34
CA GLU A 70 -6.22 -11.74 -12.07
C GLU A 70 -4.73 -12.10 -12.09
N LEU A 71 -4.02 -11.72 -11.03
CA LEU A 71 -2.61 -12.07 -10.78
C LEU A 71 -2.48 -12.88 -9.49
N ALA A 72 -1.43 -13.71 -9.42
CA ALA A 72 -1.05 -14.40 -8.19
C ALA A 72 -0.13 -13.53 -7.33
N ASN A 73 -0.17 -13.74 -6.03
CA ASN A 73 0.77 -13.17 -5.07
C ASN A 73 1.95 -14.15 -4.84
N PRO A 74 3.13 -13.91 -5.43
CA PRO A 74 4.30 -14.76 -5.24
C PRO A 74 5.01 -14.54 -3.89
N PHE A 75 4.80 -13.38 -3.26
CA PHE A 75 5.53 -12.95 -2.08
C PHE A 75 4.78 -13.26 -0.79
N GLY A 76 3.57 -13.83 -0.89
CA GLY A 76 2.70 -14.14 0.25
C GLY A 76 2.57 -12.93 1.16
N ALA A 77 2.78 -13.13 2.47
CA ALA A 77 2.69 -12.08 3.49
C ALA A 77 3.61 -10.86 3.27
N LYS A 78 4.64 -10.96 2.41
CA LYS A 78 5.54 -9.84 2.12
C LYS A 78 5.02 -8.90 1.03
N ALA A 79 3.97 -9.29 0.29
CA ALA A 79 3.41 -8.42 -0.75
C ALA A 79 2.74 -7.19 -0.14
N ALA A 80 3.08 -6.02 -0.67
CA ALA A 80 2.60 -4.74 -0.14
C ALA A 80 2.25 -3.72 -1.24
N GLY A 81 2.39 -4.10 -2.50
CA GLY A 81 2.00 -3.26 -3.62
C GLY A 81 2.18 -3.94 -4.95
N ILE A 82 1.96 -3.18 -6.02
CA ILE A 82 2.38 -3.54 -7.37
C ILE A 82 3.24 -2.43 -7.95
N LYS A 83 4.12 -2.79 -8.87
CA LYS A 83 4.96 -1.91 -9.66
C LYS A 83 4.62 -2.11 -11.13
N LEU A 84 4.68 -1.05 -11.90
CA LEU A 84 4.48 -1.11 -13.35
C LEU A 84 5.24 0.01 -14.04
N ALA A 85 5.74 -0.27 -15.24
CA ALA A 85 6.27 0.73 -16.15
C ALA A 85 5.16 1.24 -17.06
N VAL A 86 5.08 2.56 -17.21
CA VAL A 86 4.04 3.23 -18.00
C VAL A 86 4.68 4.33 -18.83
N LYS A 87 4.28 4.39 -20.09
CA LYS A 87 4.61 5.47 -21.01
C LYS A 87 3.32 5.98 -21.65
N GLY A 88 3.12 7.29 -21.60
CA GLY A 88 2.04 7.94 -22.33
C GLY A 88 2.53 8.53 -23.65
N ASP A 89 1.70 9.36 -24.26
CA ASP A 89 2.03 10.13 -25.45
C ASP A 89 1.89 11.63 -25.16
N ALA A 90 2.80 12.45 -25.70
CA ALA A 90 2.72 13.91 -25.56
C ALA A 90 1.51 14.51 -26.29
N ALA A 91 1.00 13.82 -27.32
CA ALA A 91 -0.20 14.18 -28.06
C ALA A 91 -1.51 13.79 -27.36
N ASN A 92 -1.45 13.05 -26.24
CA ASN A 92 -2.64 12.72 -25.47
C ASN A 92 -3.36 14.00 -24.98
N PRO A 93 -4.69 13.93 -24.78
CA PRO A 93 -5.45 14.98 -24.10
C PRO A 93 -4.83 15.40 -22.77
N ALA A 94 -5.06 16.65 -22.37
CA ALA A 94 -4.40 17.23 -21.20
C ALA A 94 -4.73 16.52 -19.89
N ASP A 95 -5.94 15.97 -19.80
CA ASP A 95 -6.49 15.24 -18.67
C ASP A 95 -6.33 13.71 -18.80
N ALA A 96 -5.62 13.22 -19.81
CA ALA A 96 -5.42 11.79 -20.02
C ALA A 96 -4.69 11.15 -18.85
N VAL A 97 -5.29 10.12 -18.26
CA VAL A 97 -4.74 9.38 -17.11
C VAL A 97 -4.94 7.88 -17.24
N LEU A 98 -4.00 7.12 -16.67
CA LEU A 98 -4.18 5.73 -16.30
C LEU A 98 -4.46 5.70 -14.80
N THR A 99 -5.61 5.17 -14.40
CA THR A 99 -5.83 4.76 -13.02
C THR A 99 -5.54 3.28 -12.89
N VAL A 100 -4.63 2.94 -11.98
CA VAL A 100 -4.36 1.55 -11.59
C VAL A 100 -5.07 1.30 -10.27
N ALA A 101 -5.90 0.27 -10.23
CA ALA A 101 -6.56 -0.17 -9.01
C ALA A 101 -6.28 -1.66 -8.76
N VAL A 102 -6.04 -2.01 -7.51
CA VAL A 102 -5.85 -3.39 -7.05
C VAL A 102 -6.99 -3.75 -6.11
N ARG A 103 -7.62 -4.91 -6.34
CA ARG A 103 -8.80 -5.39 -5.60
C ARG A 103 -8.60 -6.84 -5.17
N PRO A 104 -9.28 -7.32 -4.11
CA PRO A 104 -9.22 -8.73 -3.74
C PRO A 104 -9.73 -9.64 -4.86
N GLU A 105 -10.75 -9.17 -5.57
CA GLU A 105 -11.39 -9.82 -6.71
C GLU A 105 -11.98 -8.74 -7.63
N LYS A 106 -12.39 -9.14 -8.84
CA LYS A 106 -12.90 -8.22 -9.87
C LYS A 106 -13.95 -7.23 -9.35
N GLY A 107 -14.94 -7.72 -8.59
CA GLY A 107 -16.04 -6.93 -8.03
C GLY A 107 -15.77 -6.30 -6.66
N GLY A 108 -14.58 -6.51 -6.09
CA GLY A 108 -14.23 -6.03 -4.74
C GLY A 108 -13.94 -4.53 -4.68
N ALA A 109 -13.80 -4.01 -3.46
CA ALA A 109 -13.36 -2.64 -3.22
C ALA A 109 -11.85 -2.47 -3.54
N ASP A 110 -11.44 -1.26 -3.91
CA ASP A 110 -10.04 -0.91 -4.14
C ASP A 110 -9.23 -1.04 -2.83
N LEU A 111 -8.23 -1.92 -2.82
CA LEU A 111 -7.21 -2.04 -1.75
C LEU A 111 -6.05 -1.05 -1.93
N GLY A 112 -5.79 -0.67 -3.17
CA GLY A 112 -4.80 0.32 -3.56
C GLY A 112 -5.19 0.94 -4.89
N ARG A 113 -4.97 2.24 -5.02
CA ARG A 113 -5.34 3.02 -6.20
C ARG A 113 -4.32 4.11 -6.46
N MET A 114 -3.90 4.27 -7.71
CA MET A 114 -3.02 5.36 -8.13
C MET A 114 -3.47 5.92 -9.49
N VAL A 115 -3.50 7.24 -9.60
CA VAL A 115 -3.77 7.95 -10.86
C VAL A 115 -2.45 8.45 -11.44
N ILE A 116 -2.19 8.11 -12.70
CA ILE A 116 -0.94 8.37 -13.39
C ILE A 116 -1.25 9.22 -14.63
N PRO A 117 -0.74 10.46 -14.72
CA PRO A 117 -0.89 11.26 -15.94
C PRO A 117 -0.29 10.53 -17.16
N LEU A 118 -0.90 10.66 -18.33
CA LEU A 118 -0.41 10.04 -19.57
C LEU A 118 0.03 11.06 -20.61
N ARG A 119 0.05 12.35 -20.27
CA ARG A 119 0.58 13.40 -21.14
C ARG A 119 2.09 13.58 -21.00
N SER A 120 2.84 12.50 -21.22
CA SER A 120 4.29 12.51 -21.25
C SER A 120 4.80 11.37 -22.13
N GLY A 121 5.71 11.67 -23.05
CA GLY A 121 6.39 10.66 -23.86
C GLY A 121 7.50 9.91 -23.10
N GLY A 122 7.83 10.32 -21.87
CA GLY A 122 8.82 9.62 -21.05
C GLY A 122 8.23 8.37 -20.39
N ALA A 123 8.93 7.25 -20.50
CA ALA A 123 8.62 6.07 -19.70
C ALA A 123 8.94 6.34 -18.23
N ARG A 124 8.09 5.83 -17.33
CA ARG A 124 8.32 5.89 -15.88
C ARG A 124 7.86 4.63 -15.22
N THR A 125 8.54 4.26 -14.15
CA THR A 125 8.07 3.21 -13.26
C THR A 125 7.31 3.83 -12.11
N VAL A 126 6.15 3.27 -11.78
CA VAL A 126 5.32 3.69 -10.67
C VAL A 126 5.04 2.51 -9.76
N THR A 127 4.87 2.80 -8.48
CA THR A 127 4.55 1.80 -7.47
C THR A 127 3.23 2.19 -6.81
N VAL A 128 2.29 1.26 -6.79
CA VAL A 128 0.99 1.39 -6.14
C VAL A 128 1.05 0.64 -4.80
N PRO A 129 1.03 1.34 -3.65
CA PRO A 129 0.89 0.68 -2.35
C PRO A 129 -0.49 0.02 -2.24
N VAL A 130 -0.54 -1.21 -1.74
CA VAL A 130 -1.77 -2.00 -1.61
C VAL A 130 -1.82 -2.61 -0.22
N ALA A 131 -2.61 -2.00 0.67
CA ALA A 131 -2.79 -2.51 2.02
C ALA A 131 -3.48 -3.88 2.00
N GLY A 132 -2.96 -4.83 2.79
CA GLY A 132 -3.55 -6.16 2.90
C GLY A 132 -3.31 -7.09 1.71
N LEU A 133 -2.53 -6.68 0.70
CA LEU A 133 -2.17 -7.55 -0.44
C LEU A 133 -1.54 -8.87 0.02
N GLY A 134 -0.68 -8.81 1.05
CA GLY A 134 -0.04 -10.00 1.62
C GLY A 134 -0.99 -11.02 2.26
N LYS A 135 -2.27 -10.69 2.44
CA LYS A 135 -3.31 -11.60 2.94
C LYS A 135 -4.01 -12.38 1.82
N LEU A 136 -3.67 -12.09 0.56
CA LEU A 136 -4.32 -12.66 -0.61
C LEU A 136 -3.36 -13.56 -1.38
N ASP A 137 -3.84 -14.73 -1.79
CA ASP A 137 -3.11 -15.61 -2.73
C ASP A 137 -3.20 -15.08 -4.17
N LYS A 138 -4.28 -14.35 -4.48
CA LYS A 138 -4.57 -13.76 -5.77
C LYS A 138 -5.33 -12.45 -5.63
N PHE A 139 -5.25 -11.61 -6.65
CA PHE A 139 -5.90 -10.30 -6.66
C PHE A 139 -6.19 -9.86 -8.09
N ALA A 140 -7.14 -8.93 -8.25
CA ALA A 140 -7.46 -8.31 -9.53
C ALA A 140 -6.70 -6.99 -9.70
N VAL A 141 -6.07 -6.81 -10.85
CA VAL A 141 -5.50 -5.53 -11.29
C VAL A 141 -6.39 -4.95 -12.37
N LEU A 142 -6.79 -3.69 -12.19
CA LEU A 142 -7.59 -2.92 -13.12
C LEU A 142 -6.74 -1.77 -13.68
N LEU A 143 -6.74 -1.64 -14.99
CA LEU A 143 -6.10 -0.56 -15.73
C LEU A 143 -7.18 0.26 -16.42
N MET A 144 -7.47 1.44 -15.88
CA MET A 144 -8.56 2.31 -16.30
C MET A 144 -7.98 3.50 -17.06
N PHE A 145 -8.26 3.59 -18.35
CA PHE A 145 -7.80 4.67 -19.22
C PHE A 145 -8.91 5.71 -19.35
N ASN A 146 -8.63 6.94 -18.91
CA ASN A 146 -9.60 8.02 -18.84
C ASN A 146 -9.06 9.26 -19.53
N LYS A 147 -9.92 9.99 -20.24
CA LYS A 147 -9.60 11.24 -20.95
C LYS A 147 -10.89 11.92 -21.41
N THR A 148 -10.84 13.21 -21.73
CA THR A 148 -11.97 13.92 -22.35
C THR A 148 -11.68 14.25 -23.81
N GLY A 149 -12.43 13.65 -24.74
CA GLY A 149 -12.29 13.90 -26.18
C GLY A 149 -10.94 13.43 -26.77
N GLY A 150 -10.81 13.46 -28.11
CA GLY A 150 -9.58 12.98 -28.79
C GLY A 150 -9.29 11.49 -28.56
N THR A 151 -8.03 11.10 -28.75
CA THR A 151 -7.55 9.71 -28.60
C THR A 151 -6.44 9.65 -27.57
N LEU A 152 -6.49 8.65 -26.69
CA LEU A 152 -5.43 8.33 -25.73
C LEU A 152 -4.60 7.16 -26.25
N ALA A 153 -3.28 7.28 -26.18
CA ALA A 153 -2.32 6.21 -26.40
C ALA A 153 -1.46 6.00 -25.14
N ALA A 154 -1.24 4.74 -24.77
CA ALA A 154 -0.35 4.40 -23.65
C ALA A 154 0.30 3.04 -23.88
N THR A 155 1.45 2.85 -23.24
CA THR A 155 2.13 1.56 -23.15
C THR A 155 2.32 1.22 -21.68
N VAL A 156 1.93 0.00 -21.30
CA VAL A 156 2.05 -0.56 -19.94
C VAL A 156 2.94 -1.79 -20.03
N ASP A 157 3.90 -1.87 -19.12
CA ASP A 157 4.92 -2.92 -19.04
C ASP A 157 5.20 -3.33 -17.59
N ASP A 158 5.81 -4.49 -17.38
CA ASP A 158 6.33 -5.00 -16.10
C ASP A 158 5.36 -4.87 -14.89
N VAL A 159 4.12 -5.36 -15.00
CA VAL A 159 3.17 -5.32 -13.86
C VAL A 159 3.54 -6.41 -12.86
N ALA A 160 4.36 -6.06 -11.86
CA ALA A 160 4.92 -7.00 -10.88
C ALA A 160 4.41 -6.71 -9.47
N VAL A 161 4.29 -7.75 -8.64
CA VAL A 161 4.07 -7.56 -7.20
C VAL A 161 5.32 -6.96 -6.58
N ALA A 162 5.14 -5.96 -5.71
CA ALA A 162 6.21 -5.35 -4.93
C ALA A 162 6.19 -5.89 -3.50
N ALA A 163 7.37 -6.30 -3.01
CA ALA A 163 7.55 -6.71 -1.63
C ALA A 163 7.78 -5.49 -0.72
N ALA A 164 7.29 -5.58 0.52
CA ALA A 164 7.64 -4.63 1.57
C ALA A 164 8.97 -5.00 2.23
N GLU A 165 9.89 -4.05 2.24
CA GLU A 165 10.97 -3.97 3.20
C GLU A 165 10.51 -3.13 4.40
N LEU A 166 10.65 -3.67 5.60
CA LEU A 166 10.26 -2.99 6.84
C LEU A 166 11.50 -2.54 7.60
N LEU A 167 11.73 -1.23 7.63
CA LEU A 167 12.84 -0.62 8.37
C LEU A 167 12.32 -0.15 9.73
N ALA A 168 12.75 -0.83 10.80
CA ALA A 168 12.29 -0.50 12.16
C ALA A 168 12.72 0.92 12.57
N VAL A 169 11.80 1.66 13.16
CA VAL A 169 11.98 3.05 13.60
C VAL A 169 11.37 3.28 14.99
N ASP A 170 11.07 2.21 15.73
CA ASP A 170 10.46 2.31 17.06
C ASP A 170 11.44 2.69 18.18
N GLY A 171 12.70 2.30 18.06
CA GLY A 171 13.70 2.55 19.09
C GLY A 171 13.57 1.64 20.33
N PHE A 172 12.70 0.63 20.30
CA PHE A 172 12.37 -0.16 21.51
C PHE A 172 13.55 -0.99 22.02
N ALA A 173 14.37 -1.51 21.10
CA ALA A 173 15.55 -2.30 21.46
C ALA A 173 16.67 -1.47 22.12
N GLN A 174 16.65 -0.15 21.93
CA GLN A 174 17.66 0.78 22.44
C GLN A 174 17.30 1.35 23.81
N ALA A 175 16.02 1.25 24.22
CA ALA A 175 15.57 1.77 25.49
C ALA A 175 15.86 0.78 26.62
N ALA A 176 16.76 1.17 27.54
CA ALA A 176 17.18 0.33 28.66
C ALA A 176 16.10 0.19 29.75
N ASP A 177 15.24 1.19 29.89
CA ASP A 177 14.21 1.27 30.93
C ASP A 177 13.02 2.16 30.50
N SER A 178 12.06 2.32 31.41
CA SER A 178 10.87 3.17 31.20
C SER A 178 11.21 4.64 31.02
N ALA A 179 12.27 5.15 31.65
CA ALA A 179 12.64 6.56 31.51
C ALA A 179 13.21 6.85 30.11
N ALA A 180 14.07 5.96 29.61
CA ALA A 180 14.58 6.02 28.25
C ALA A 180 13.45 5.93 27.21
N LEU A 181 12.46 5.04 27.43
CA LEU A 181 11.27 4.98 26.57
C LEU A 181 10.45 6.26 26.62
N GLN A 182 10.20 6.83 27.80
CA GLN A 182 9.45 8.08 27.93
C GLN A 182 10.17 9.27 27.28
N GLN A 183 11.50 9.26 27.26
CA GLN A 183 12.29 10.26 26.55
C GLN A 183 12.20 10.08 25.02
N ALA A 184 12.23 8.84 24.53
CA ALA A 184 12.09 8.54 23.10
C ALA A 184 10.64 8.69 22.59
N TRP A 185 9.67 8.45 23.47
CA TRP A 185 8.23 8.50 23.22
C TRP A 185 7.50 9.39 24.22
N PRO A 186 7.79 10.71 24.24
CA PRO A 186 7.18 11.63 25.19
C PRO A 186 5.69 11.81 24.91
N GLY A 187 5.00 12.40 25.90
CA GLY A 187 3.67 12.97 25.67
C GLY A 187 3.67 13.95 24.49
N PHE A 188 2.53 14.09 23.81
CA PHE A 188 2.46 14.96 22.64
C PHE A 188 2.70 16.43 23.01
N ASP A 189 1.98 16.95 24.00
CA ASP A 189 2.21 18.27 24.62
C ASP A 189 1.57 18.32 26.03
N ALA A 190 1.55 19.50 26.66
CA ALA A 190 0.97 19.68 28.00
C ALA A 190 -0.55 19.44 28.06
N GLY A 191 -1.29 19.73 26.99
CA GLY A 191 -2.72 19.44 26.87
C GLY A 191 -3.01 17.99 26.42
N ASN A 192 -2.02 17.35 25.83
CA ASN A 192 -2.08 15.99 25.27
C ASN A 192 -1.01 15.10 25.90
N PRO A 193 -1.14 14.76 27.20
CA PRO A 193 -0.06 14.15 27.94
C PRO A 193 0.08 12.65 27.59
N GLY A 194 1.24 12.07 27.92
CA GLY A 194 1.52 10.65 27.73
C GLY A 194 0.58 9.72 28.52
N PRO A 195 0.57 8.41 28.21
CA PRO A 195 -0.04 7.40 29.07
C PRO A 195 0.51 7.45 30.50
N GLU A 196 -0.27 7.00 31.49
CA GLU A 196 0.19 6.92 32.89
C GLU A 196 1.38 5.96 33.04
N GLN A 197 1.44 4.93 32.19
CA GLN A 197 2.57 4.03 32.12
C GLN A 197 3.03 3.85 30.67
N VAL A 198 4.33 4.04 30.48
CA VAL A 198 5.06 3.67 29.27
C VAL A 198 6.25 2.85 29.77
N ALA A 199 6.30 1.57 29.39
CA ALA A 199 7.28 0.64 29.93
C ALA A 199 7.80 -0.34 28.87
N PRO A 200 9.06 -0.83 29.00
CA PRO A 200 9.56 -1.89 28.14
C PRO A 200 8.73 -3.15 28.30
N ALA A 201 8.49 -3.82 27.18
CA ALA A 201 7.80 -5.08 27.11
C ALA A 201 8.55 -6.03 26.17
N THR A 202 8.14 -7.30 26.18
CA THR A 202 8.65 -8.30 25.25
C THR A 202 7.49 -9.10 24.69
N VAL A 203 7.41 -9.21 23.37
CA VAL A 203 6.43 -10.04 22.67
C VAL A 203 7.18 -10.98 21.73
N ASP A 204 6.98 -12.28 21.89
CA ASP A 204 7.69 -13.33 21.13
C ASP A 204 9.23 -13.14 21.13
N GLY A 205 9.78 -12.74 22.27
CA GLY A 205 11.21 -12.50 22.45
C GLY A 205 11.74 -11.19 21.81
N ARG A 206 10.87 -10.33 21.29
CA ARG A 206 11.25 -9.04 20.69
C ARG A 206 10.92 -7.85 21.61
N PRO A 207 11.80 -6.84 21.70
CA PRO A 207 11.51 -5.60 22.43
C PRO A 207 10.24 -4.92 21.90
N ALA A 208 9.41 -4.45 22.82
CA ALA A 208 8.16 -3.77 22.55
C ALA A 208 7.93 -2.65 23.59
N MET A 209 6.96 -1.78 23.34
CA MET A 209 6.55 -0.74 24.29
C MET A 209 5.12 -0.99 24.76
N ARG A 210 4.93 -1.13 26.07
CA ARG A 210 3.59 -1.22 26.67
C ARG A 210 3.12 0.16 27.11
N CYS A 211 1.92 0.53 26.71
CA CYS A 211 1.26 1.78 27.07
C CYS A 211 -0.02 1.50 27.87
N VAL A 212 -0.11 2.07 29.07
CA VAL A 212 -1.30 2.00 29.93
C VAL A 212 -1.84 3.40 30.17
N THR A 213 -3.06 3.67 29.72
CA THR A 213 -3.69 5.00 29.90
C THR A 213 -4.19 5.24 31.31
N GLY A 214 -4.45 4.17 32.07
CA GLY A 214 -4.95 4.22 33.44
C GLY A 214 -6.26 5.01 33.54
N GLY A 215 -6.32 5.99 34.44
CA GLY A 215 -7.49 6.83 34.66
C GLY A 215 -7.81 7.81 33.52
N ARG A 216 -6.82 8.16 32.69
CA ARG A 216 -6.96 9.22 31.67
C ARG A 216 -7.91 8.84 30.55
N THR A 217 -8.90 9.66 30.24
CA THR A 217 -9.78 9.45 29.06
C THR A 217 -9.06 9.72 27.74
N TYR A 218 -7.97 10.47 27.79
CA TYR A 218 -7.11 10.77 26.65
C TYR A 218 -5.63 10.69 27.05
N ALA A 219 -4.82 10.07 26.19
CA ALA A 219 -3.37 10.12 26.28
C ALA A 219 -2.77 10.05 24.87
N ALA A 220 -1.58 10.60 24.66
CA ALA A 220 -0.88 10.49 23.39
C ALA A 220 0.63 10.41 23.59
N VAL A 221 1.29 9.59 22.77
CA VAL A 221 2.75 9.59 22.63
C VAL A 221 3.13 10.10 21.24
N LYS A 222 4.30 10.71 21.15
CA LYS A 222 4.91 11.12 19.89
C LYS A 222 6.31 10.53 19.73
N HIS A 223 6.75 10.34 18.50
CA HIS A 223 8.11 9.90 18.20
C HIS A 223 8.60 10.57 16.92
N GLU A 224 9.76 11.22 16.96
CA GLU A 224 10.39 11.75 15.76
C GLU A 224 11.11 10.62 15.02
N VAL A 225 10.77 10.44 13.75
CA VAL A 225 11.40 9.45 12.88
C VAL A 225 12.30 10.18 11.89
N LYS A 226 13.59 9.87 11.93
CA LYS A 226 14.50 10.12 10.81
C LYS A 226 14.19 9.08 9.73
N ASN A 227 13.69 9.51 8.58
CA ASN A 227 13.27 8.60 7.53
C ASN A 227 14.49 7.82 7.00
N PRO A 228 14.52 6.48 7.13
CA PRO A 228 15.65 5.68 6.68
C PRO A 228 15.65 5.46 5.16
N ALA A 229 14.57 5.81 4.45
CA ALA A 229 14.45 5.60 3.02
C ALA A 229 13.66 6.69 2.28
N PRO A 230 14.15 7.96 2.27
CA PRO A 230 13.61 8.99 1.40
C PRO A 230 13.57 8.51 -0.05
N GLY A 231 12.52 8.88 -0.79
CA GLY A 231 12.25 8.45 -2.16
C GLY A 231 11.67 7.04 -2.31
N ARG A 232 11.80 6.15 -1.31
CA ARG A 232 11.31 4.75 -1.37
C ARG A 232 10.22 4.43 -0.34
N ALA A 233 10.09 5.23 0.72
CA ALA A 233 9.09 5.03 1.76
C ALA A 233 7.67 5.17 1.20
N ALA A 234 6.89 4.10 1.29
CA ALA A 234 5.52 4.02 0.80
C ALA A 234 4.48 4.16 1.92
N GLY A 235 4.88 3.86 3.16
CA GLY A 235 3.99 3.93 4.31
C GLY A 235 4.70 3.74 5.65
N LEU A 236 3.89 3.76 6.70
CA LEU A 236 4.32 3.53 8.06
C LEU A 236 3.44 2.43 8.67
N LEU A 237 4.09 1.35 9.11
CA LEU A 237 3.45 0.21 9.74
C LEU A 237 3.54 0.34 11.27
N ILE A 238 2.42 0.06 11.93
CA ILE A 238 2.36 -0.22 13.36
C ILE A 238 1.80 -1.62 13.59
N ARG A 239 2.42 -2.38 14.50
CA ARG A 239 1.87 -3.64 14.99
C ARG A 239 1.50 -3.49 16.46
N LEU A 240 0.27 -3.87 16.77
CA LEU A 240 -0.31 -3.77 18.11
C LEU A 240 -0.68 -5.17 18.62
N SER A 241 -0.54 -5.37 19.93
CA SER A 241 -1.24 -6.40 20.68
C SER A 241 -1.96 -5.78 21.87
N GLY A 242 -3.15 -6.30 22.17
CA GLY A 242 -3.97 -5.86 23.31
C GLY A 242 -4.02 -6.92 24.41
N ALA A 243 -4.08 -6.47 25.67
CA ALA A 243 -4.42 -7.35 26.78
C ALA A 243 -5.94 -7.68 26.82
N PRO A 244 -6.37 -8.81 27.41
CA PRO A 244 -7.78 -9.23 27.52
C PRO A 244 -8.71 -8.30 28.34
N GLY A 245 -8.19 -7.22 28.96
CA GLY A 245 -8.94 -6.30 29.83
C GLY A 245 -9.21 -4.91 29.25
N ASN A 246 -9.01 -4.73 27.94
CA ASN A 246 -9.05 -3.44 27.27
C ASN A 246 -10.44 -2.77 27.28
N ALA A 247 -10.47 -1.43 27.34
CA ALA A 247 -11.69 -0.61 27.31
C ALA A 247 -12.64 -1.05 26.19
N LYS A 248 -13.89 -1.41 26.54
CA LYS A 248 -14.93 -1.83 25.59
C LYS A 248 -15.28 -0.74 24.57
N SER A 249 -15.03 0.53 24.92
CA SER A 249 -15.29 1.71 24.12
C SER A 249 -14.06 2.63 24.07
N GLY A 250 -13.57 2.91 22.87
CA GLY A 250 -12.44 3.81 22.64
C GLY A 250 -11.82 3.63 21.27
N VAL A 251 -10.91 4.52 20.88
CA VAL A 251 -10.21 4.52 19.59
C VAL A 251 -8.74 4.79 19.81
N ILE A 252 -7.88 4.07 19.11
CA ILE A 252 -6.47 4.43 18.95
C ILE A 252 -6.36 5.19 17.63
N VAL A 253 -5.81 6.40 17.67
CA VAL A 253 -5.52 7.19 16.47
C VAL A 253 -4.04 7.06 16.18
N PHE A 254 -3.70 6.47 15.04
CA PHE A 254 -2.34 6.35 14.54
C PHE A 254 -2.15 7.36 13.41
N GLY A 255 -1.25 8.33 13.59
CA GLY A 255 -1.04 9.41 12.63
C GLY A 255 0.42 9.78 12.39
N ALA A 256 0.66 10.42 11.26
CA ALA A 256 1.96 10.97 10.87
C ALA A 256 1.83 12.45 10.48
N ARG A 257 2.77 13.27 10.96
CA ARG A 257 2.83 14.74 10.76
C ARG A 257 4.20 15.14 10.23
N ARG A 258 4.27 16.28 9.54
CA ARG A 258 5.56 16.87 9.17
C ARG A 258 6.33 17.33 10.40
N ASP A 259 5.63 17.99 11.32
CA ASP A 259 6.17 18.62 12.52
C ASP A 259 5.07 18.76 13.60
N GLU A 260 5.49 19.12 14.81
CA GLU A 260 4.57 19.54 15.88
C GLU A 260 3.78 20.79 15.45
N GLY A 261 2.48 20.80 15.75
CA GLY A 261 1.56 21.87 15.33
C GLY A 261 1.00 21.74 13.90
N GLN A 262 1.54 20.83 13.08
CA GLN A 262 0.97 20.53 11.76
C GLN A 262 -0.13 19.45 11.86
N PRO A 263 -1.12 19.45 10.95
CA PRO A 263 -2.10 18.37 10.87
C PRO A 263 -1.45 17.05 10.43
N ASN A 264 -2.14 15.94 10.70
CA ASN A 264 -1.75 14.63 10.18
C ASN A 264 -1.86 14.64 8.65
N PHE A 265 -0.77 14.31 7.94
CA PHE A 265 -0.82 14.08 6.49
C PHE A 265 -1.28 12.65 6.16
N ALA A 266 -1.25 11.75 7.15
CA ALA A 266 -1.81 10.41 7.11
C ALA A 266 -2.32 10.05 8.50
N GLU A 267 -3.51 9.46 8.59
CA GLU A 267 -4.14 9.06 9.85
C GLU A 267 -5.02 7.82 9.65
N MET A 268 -5.09 6.99 10.69
CA MET A 268 -6.01 5.86 10.79
C MET A 268 -6.57 5.77 12.21
N GLN A 269 -7.86 5.43 12.31
CA GLN A 269 -8.51 5.08 13.56
C GLN A 269 -8.60 3.56 13.70
N ILE A 270 -8.18 3.04 14.85
CA ILE A 270 -8.17 1.62 15.18
C ILE A 270 -9.15 1.40 16.35
N VAL A 271 -10.19 0.60 16.09
CA VAL A 271 -11.34 0.42 16.99
C VAL A 271 -11.21 -0.84 17.86
N PRO A 272 -12.02 -1.00 18.94
CA PRO A 272 -11.75 -1.94 20.01
C PRO A 272 -11.69 -3.43 19.67
N THR A 273 -12.44 -3.87 18.65
CA THR A 273 -12.40 -5.25 18.16
C THR A 273 -11.09 -5.59 17.42
N GLU A 274 -10.33 -4.55 17.07
CA GLU A 274 -9.12 -4.61 16.26
C GLU A 274 -7.92 -4.07 17.04
N LYS A 275 -7.85 -4.24 18.37
CA LYS A 275 -6.68 -3.75 19.15
C LYS A 275 -5.43 -4.63 18.99
N ALA A 276 -5.52 -5.72 18.23
CA ALA A 276 -4.42 -6.58 17.89
C ALA A 276 -4.36 -6.76 16.37
N GLY A 277 -3.20 -6.49 15.78
CA GLY A 277 -3.03 -6.56 14.33
C GLY A 277 -1.95 -5.64 13.81
N GLU A 278 -1.84 -5.64 12.48
CA GLU A 278 -0.96 -4.75 11.73
C GLU A 278 -1.79 -3.71 10.98
N TYR A 279 -1.37 -2.45 11.11
CA TYR A 279 -2.00 -1.30 10.50
C TYR A 279 -0.96 -0.50 9.73
N VAL A 280 -1.33 -0.01 8.55
CA VAL A 280 -0.41 0.71 7.67
C VAL A 280 -1.02 2.04 7.24
N LEU A 281 -0.31 3.12 7.54
CA LEU A 281 -0.58 4.44 6.96
C LEU A 281 0.12 4.52 5.60
N ASN A 282 -0.66 4.65 4.53
CA ASN A 282 -0.12 4.88 3.20
C ASN A 282 -0.19 6.37 2.87
N SER A 283 0.92 6.95 2.45
CA SER A 283 0.93 8.31 1.92
C SER A 283 2.17 8.56 1.07
N PRO A 284 2.03 9.19 -0.12
CA PRO A 284 3.18 9.57 -0.93
C PRO A 284 4.07 10.62 -0.25
N GLU A 285 3.59 11.28 0.81
CA GLU A 285 4.39 12.23 1.59
C GLU A 285 5.58 11.56 2.30
N PHE A 286 5.48 10.29 2.71
CA PHE A 286 6.60 9.60 3.37
C PHE A 286 7.86 9.59 2.50
N ALA A 287 7.73 9.38 1.19
CA ALA A 287 8.86 9.41 0.26
C ALA A 287 9.51 10.80 0.12
N LYS A 288 8.81 11.89 0.46
CA LYS A 288 9.27 13.27 0.25
C LYS A 288 9.95 13.88 1.47
N LEU A 289 9.90 13.21 2.61
CA LEU A 289 10.30 13.76 3.90
C LEU A 289 11.57 13.07 4.41
N ASP A 290 12.59 13.83 4.79
CA ASP A 290 13.78 13.30 5.47
C ASP A 290 13.51 12.94 6.93
N ARG A 291 12.49 13.57 7.53
CA ARG A 291 11.99 13.28 8.87
C ARG A 291 10.48 13.55 8.97
N PHE A 292 9.82 12.89 9.91
CA PHE A 292 8.42 13.12 10.24
C PHE A 292 8.14 12.75 11.69
N LEU A 293 7.02 13.22 12.23
CA LEU A 293 6.56 12.91 13.57
C LEU A 293 5.45 11.85 13.52
N VAL A 294 5.59 10.79 14.30
CA VAL A 294 4.55 9.80 14.54
C VAL A 294 3.79 10.17 15.80
N VAL A 295 2.46 10.06 15.77
CA VAL A 295 1.59 10.30 16.92
C VAL A 295 0.67 9.11 17.10
N ILE A 296 0.63 8.58 18.32
CA ILE A 296 -0.29 7.52 18.71
C ILE A 296 -1.12 8.05 19.88
N ALA A 297 -2.40 8.31 19.63
CA ALA A 297 -3.33 8.80 20.63
C ALA A 297 -4.33 7.71 21.04
N PHE A 298 -4.71 7.71 22.30
CA PHE A 298 -5.62 6.76 22.93
C PHE A 298 -6.81 7.52 23.48
N HIS A 299 -8.00 7.31 22.90
CA HIS A 299 -9.24 7.98 23.31
C HIS A 299 -10.21 6.96 23.90
N LYS A 300 -10.63 7.10 25.14
CA LYS A 300 -11.63 6.22 25.77
C LYS A 300 -12.70 7.00 26.54
N THR A 301 -13.88 6.40 26.62
CA THR A 301 -14.96 6.91 27.48
C THR A 301 -14.93 6.29 28.88
N ALA A 302 -14.48 5.03 29.01
CA ALA A 302 -14.37 4.31 30.27
C ALA A 302 -13.33 3.17 30.19
N GLY A 303 -12.96 2.59 31.33
CA GLY A 303 -11.97 1.49 31.40
C GLY A 303 -10.54 1.97 31.21
N GLN A 304 -9.64 1.10 30.73
CA GLN A 304 -8.25 1.45 30.41
C GLN A 304 -7.83 0.91 29.05
N PHE A 305 -6.92 1.60 28.37
CA PHE A 305 -6.13 0.98 27.30
C PHE A 305 -4.87 0.41 27.93
N ASP A 306 -4.63 -0.87 27.66
CA ASP A 306 -3.42 -1.62 27.93
C ASP A 306 -3.01 -2.28 26.62
N VAL A 307 -2.15 -1.56 25.89
CA VAL A 307 -1.78 -1.87 24.52
C VAL A 307 -0.27 -1.96 24.45
N THR A 308 0.21 -3.03 23.84
CA THR A 308 1.60 -3.21 23.49
C THR A 308 1.79 -2.83 22.04
N ILE A 309 2.66 -1.85 21.79
CA ILE A 309 3.15 -1.53 20.46
C ILE A 309 4.36 -2.43 20.24
N GLU A 310 4.21 -3.42 19.37
CA GLU A 310 5.23 -4.43 19.10
C GLU A 310 6.27 -3.94 18.10
N LYS A 311 5.86 -3.07 17.18
CA LYS A 311 6.70 -2.62 16.09
C LYS A 311 6.18 -1.30 15.53
N LEU A 312 7.11 -0.41 15.22
CA LEU A 312 6.89 0.71 14.31
C LEU A 312 7.95 0.64 13.21
N ALA A 313 7.53 0.62 11.95
CA ALA A 313 8.47 0.50 10.84
C ALA A 313 8.06 1.33 9.62
N VAL A 314 9.03 1.95 8.97
CA VAL A 314 8.85 2.51 7.63
C VAL A 314 8.77 1.37 6.63
N GLN A 315 7.67 1.33 5.88
CA GLN A 315 7.46 0.38 4.80
C GLN A 315 8.00 0.96 3.51
N CYS A 316 8.98 0.28 2.93
CA CYS A 316 9.55 0.59 1.61
C CYS A 316 9.09 -0.47 0.62
N LEU A 317 8.70 -0.06 -0.58
CA LEU A 317 8.38 -1.00 -1.65
C LEU A 317 9.63 -1.22 -2.51
N GLN A 318 9.99 -2.49 -2.73
CA GLN A 318 11.12 -2.91 -3.57
C GLN A 318 10.68 -3.14 -5.02
#